data_AF-A0A409XLN0-F1
#
_entry.id   AF-A0A409XLN0-F1
#
_cell.length_a   1.000
_cell.length_b   1.000
_cell.length_c   1.000
_cell.angle_alpha   90.00
_cell.angle_beta   90.00
_cell.angle_gamma   90.00
#
_symmetry.space_group_name_H-M   'P 1'
#
loop_
_entity.id
_entity.type
_entity.pdbx_description
1 polymer ?
#
loop_
_entity_poly.entity_id
_entity_poly.type
_entity_poly.pdbx_seq_one_letter_code
_entity_poly.pdbx_strand_id
1 'polypeptide(L)'
;MFQNLVTLLTLACSLSSAFSAPIRKREVPQEHSHEQFLTSVRTNLNLNNPDRIQDPVFALLGNAAASVGAGQITDIDCLQQATADQAFTNAKAAGNIQGMVDALIYRALERNTGRIGLVSAPCTSLKAINPEIAAIQQHQDPASTNAKAVNKAITLELAKQIAAVGGNPQDALKSGTFAPGRLDDATAKGNTCDNTDDPVGCIFTQNRLVPDATAAEITAAVGGAGSGTGTNNSAECPVVTNVVTVTVAGPEGTPTAAAPAATAPATAPANTGGNLQVFAGKLGNVAAPAVNVGGRGFAVAGSDSFLNKAAAIGRSCDIQHNQCANVANSAAGRSSGLTVGQCDSQTNQCRAANGV
;
A
#
# COMPACT_ATOMS: atom_id res chain seq x y z
N MET A 1 6.10 -50.07 -80.35
CA MET A 1 6.57 -51.43 -80.02
C MET A 1 7.01 -51.44 -78.57
N PHE A 2 6.30 -52.25 -77.78
CA PHE A 2 6.63 -52.88 -76.49
C PHE A 2 7.30 -52.04 -75.37
N GLN A 3 6.67 -51.82 -74.21
CA GLN A 3 6.23 -52.73 -73.12
C GLN A 3 7.28 -52.86 -71.98
N ASN A 4 6.89 -52.34 -70.80
CA ASN A 4 7.14 -52.79 -69.42
C ASN A 4 8.55 -53.25 -68.97
N LEU A 5 9.06 -52.63 -67.89
CA LEU A 5 9.31 -53.38 -66.64
C LEU A 5 9.32 -52.46 -65.41
N VAL A 6 8.54 -52.89 -64.42
CA VAL A 6 8.34 -52.35 -63.07
C VAL A 6 9.45 -52.84 -62.14
N THR A 7 10.00 -51.99 -61.25
CA THR A 7 10.30 -52.40 -59.86
C THR A 7 10.51 -51.22 -58.92
N LEU A 8 9.60 -51.15 -57.94
CA LEU A 8 9.65 -50.54 -56.61
C LEU A 8 11.04 -50.11 -56.08
N LEU A 9 11.16 -48.86 -55.63
CA LEU A 9 11.95 -48.54 -54.43
C LEU A 9 11.41 -47.31 -53.69
N THR A 10 10.64 -47.62 -52.64
CA THR A 10 10.49 -46.90 -51.35
C THR A 10 10.39 -45.38 -51.33
N LEU A 11 9.14 -44.95 -51.20
CA LEU A 11 8.62 -43.88 -50.35
C LEU A 11 9.56 -43.48 -49.18
N ALA A 12 10.19 -42.32 -49.29
CA ALA A 12 10.69 -41.54 -48.15
C ALA A 12 10.28 -40.07 -48.35
N CYS A 13 8.99 -39.82 -48.14
CA CYS A 13 8.45 -38.49 -47.99
C CYS A 13 8.94 -37.96 -46.63
N SER A 14 10.09 -37.29 -46.62
CA SER A 14 10.51 -36.49 -45.47
C SER A 14 9.64 -35.24 -45.41
N LEU A 15 8.41 -35.41 -44.87
CA LEU A 15 7.68 -34.32 -44.26
C LEU A 15 8.54 -33.82 -43.10
N SER A 16 9.28 -32.74 -43.32
CA SER A 16 9.74 -31.87 -42.24
C SER A 16 8.52 -31.16 -41.66
N SER A 17 7.70 -31.92 -40.92
CA SER A 17 6.75 -31.39 -39.96
C SER A 17 7.58 -30.78 -38.85
N ALA A 18 8.01 -29.53 -39.04
CA ALA A 18 8.37 -28.68 -37.92
C ALA A 18 7.10 -28.58 -37.07
N PHE A 19 6.98 -29.46 -36.08
CA PHE A 19 6.08 -29.25 -34.97
C PHE A 19 6.49 -27.92 -34.35
N SER A 20 5.81 -26.85 -34.74
CA SER A 20 5.67 -25.68 -33.88
C SER A 20 5.05 -26.20 -32.60
N ALA A 21 5.88 -26.60 -31.66
CA ALA A 21 5.46 -26.79 -30.29
C ALA A 21 4.71 -25.51 -29.93
N PRO A 22 3.50 -25.60 -29.34
CA PRO A 22 2.83 -24.40 -28.88
C PRO A 22 3.83 -23.65 -28.02
N ILE A 23 4.11 -22.39 -28.39
CA ILE A 23 4.84 -21.46 -27.53
C ILE A 23 3.95 -21.37 -26.30
N ARG A 24 4.21 -22.20 -25.30
CA ARG A 24 3.69 -21.99 -23.96
C ARG A 24 4.19 -20.61 -23.61
N LYS A 25 3.28 -19.65 -23.47
CA LYS A 25 3.61 -18.37 -22.84
C LYS A 25 4.40 -18.75 -21.60
N ARG A 26 5.66 -18.35 -21.56
CA ARG A 26 6.43 -18.42 -20.33
C ARG A 26 5.78 -17.34 -19.47
N GLU A 27 4.71 -17.71 -18.76
CA GLU A 27 4.21 -16.93 -17.64
C GLU A 27 5.37 -16.87 -16.68
N VAL A 28 6.01 -15.70 -16.68
CA VAL A 28 7.12 -15.44 -15.79
C VAL A 28 6.45 -15.16 -14.44
N PRO A 29 6.69 -15.96 -13.39
CA PRO A 29 5.63 -16.28 -12.40
C PRO A 29 5.57 -15.30 -11.22
N GLN A 30 5.65 -14.00 -11.47
CA GLN A 30 5.79 -13.02 -10.38
C GLN A 30 4.82 -11.85 -10.45
N GLU A 31 4.10 -11.69 -11.56
CA GLU A 31 3.56 -10.37 -11.86
C GLU A 31 2.23 -10.12 -11.15
N HIS A 32 1.39 -11.14 -10.96
CA HIS A 32 0.11 -11.00 -10.26
C HIS A 32 0.20 -11.25 -8.74
N SER A 33 1.41 -11.28 -8.19
CA SER A 33 1.61 -11.46 -6.74
C SER A 33 1.01 -10.32 -5.91
N HIS A 34 0.97 -9.12 -6.48
CA HIS A 34 0.52 -7.87 -5.87
C HIS A 34 -0.69 -7.26 -6.61
N GLU A 35 -1.64 -8.10 -7.04
CA GLU A 35 -2.69 -7.72 -8.02
C GLU A 35 -3.51 -6.48 -7.63
N GLN A 36 -3.77 -6.23 -6.35
CA GLN A 36 -4.49 -5.02 -5.94
C GLN A 36 -3.81 -3.73 -6.42
N PHE A 37 -2.48 -3.69 -6.39
CA PHE A 37 -1.72 -2.52 -6.85
C PHE A 37 -1.65 -2.47 -8.37
N LEU A 38 -1.54 -3.62 -9.06
CA LEU A 38 -1.66 -3.66 -10.52
C LEU A 38 -3.00 -3.12 -10.99
N THR A 39 -4.10 -3.53 -10.35
CA THR A 39 -5.44 -3.06 -10.68
C THR A 39 -5.61 -1.56 -10.46
N SER A 40 -5.11 -1.04 -9.34
CA SER A 40 -5.15 0.40 -9.05
C SER A 40 -4.29 1.21 -10.03
N VAL A 41 -3.05 0.78 -10.28
CA VAL A 41 -2.15 1.44 -11.23
C VAL A 41 -2.70 1.40 -12.64
N ARG A 42 -3.27 0.26 -13.08
CA ARG A 42 -3.93 0.10 -14.38
C ARG A 42 -5.08 1.10 -14.52
N THR A 43 -5.91 1.22 -13.49
CA THR A 43 -7.03 2.18 -13.47
C THR A 43 -6.53 3.61 -13.62
N ASN A 44 -5.53 4.01 -12.84
CA ASN A 44 -4.99 5.38 -12.88
C ASN A 44 -4.20 5.67 -14.17
N LEU A 45 -3.41 4.72 -14.68
CA LEU A 45 -2.70 4.82 -15.96
C LEU A 45 -3.68 5.08 -17.11
N ASN A 46 -4.79 4.36 -17.15
CA ASN A 46 -5.79 4.46 -18.23
C ASN A 46 -6.55 5.79 -18.25
N LEU A 47 -6.48 6.61 -17.21
CA LEU A 47 -7.04 7.97 -17.22
C LEU A 47 -6.36 8.86 -18.27
N ASN A 48 -5.04 8.71 -18.45
CA ASN A 48 -4.25 9.38 -19.48
C ASN A 48 -2.93 8.61 -19.69
N ASN A 49 -2.80 7.93 -20.83
CA ASN A 49 -1.69 7.05 -21.15
C ASN A 49 -1.03 7.44 -22.49
N PRO A 50 -0.28 8.56 -22.52
CA PRO A 50 0.31 9.08 -23.76
C PRO A 50 1.32 8.12 -24.38
N ASP A 51 2.06 7.38 -23.54
CA ASP A 51 3.06 6.41 -23.98
C ASP A 51 2.45 5.08 -24.44
N ARG A 52 1.13 4.89 -24.33
CA ARG A 52 0.42 3.67 -24.76
C ARG A 52 1.00 2.39 -24.12
N ILE A 53 1.42 2.49 -22.86
CA ILE A 53 1.84 1.33 -22.07
C ILE A 53 0.65 0.39 -21.96
N GLN A 54 0.80 -0.88 -22.33
CA GLN A 54 -0.35 -1.77 -22.48
C GLN A 54 -0.98 -2.13 -21.14
N ASP A 55 -0.16 -2.52 -20.17
CA ASP A 55 -0.60 -2.96 -18.86
C ASP A 55 0.56 -2.85 -17.85
N PRO A 56 0.32 -2.39 -16.61
CA PRO A 56 1.37 -2.30 -15.59
C PRO A 56 2.03 -3.64 -15.25
N VAL A 57 1.36 -4.78 -15.49
CA VAL A 57 1.95 -6.11 -15.28
C VAL A 57 3.24 -6.27 -16.10
N PHE A 58 3.31 -5.67 -17.30
CA PHE A 58 4.47 -5.81 -18.16
C PHE A 58 5.73 -5.14 -17.58
N ALA A 59 5.58 -4.12 -16.75
CA ALA A 59 6.74 -3.43 -16.19
C ALA A 59 7.40 -4.19 -15.04
N LEU A 60 6.68 -5.15 -14.45
CA LEU A 60 7.21 -6.01 -13.41
C LEU A 60 7.96 -7.23 -14.00
N LEU A 61 7.71 -7.55 -15.28
CA LEU A 61 8.41 -8.61 -16.02
C LEU A 61 9.88 -8.28 -16.31
N GLY A 62 10.63 -9.33 -16.63
CA GLY A 62 11.97 -9.21 -17.21
C GLY A 62 11.95 -8.59 -18.60
N ASN A 63 13.03 -7.88 -18.96
CA ASN A 63 13.05 -6.95 -20.10
C ASN A 63 12.55 -7.53 -21.43
N ALA A 64 12.86 -8.81 -21.72
CA ALA A 64 12.38 -9.47 -22.92
C ALA A 64 10.84 -9.54 -23.00
N ALA A 65 10.18 -9.93 -21.91
CA ALA A 65 8.72 -10.03 -21.86
C ALA A 65 8.06 -8.65 -21.68
N ALA A 66 8.67 -7.78 -20.87
CA ALA A 66 8.22 -6.40 -20.64
C ALA A 66 8.13 -5.59 -21.94
N SER A 67 9.06 -5.83 -22.89
CA SER A 67 9.08 -5.13 -24.19
C SER A 67 7.78 -5.24 -25.00
N VAL A 68 7.02 -6.33 -24.81
CA VAL A 68 5.74 -6.56 -25.52
C VAL A 68 4.68 -5.53 -25.12
N GLY A 69 4.70 -5.05 -23.87
CA GLY A 69 3.72 -4.12 -23.33
C GLY A 69 4.24 -2.70 -23.12
N ALA A 70 5.47 -2.40 -23.55
CA ALA A 70 6.15 -1.15 -23.21
C ALA A 70 5.57 0.10 -23.87
N GLY A 71 4.77 -0.05 -24.93
CA GLY A 71 4.24 1.07 -25.69
C GLY A 71 5.36 1.87 -26.35
N GLN A 72 5.45 3.16 -26.03
CA GLN A 72 6.48 4.08 -26.52
C GLN A 72 7.73 4.13 -25.62
N ILE A 73 7.72 3.44 -24.48
CA ILE A 73 8.90 3.36 -23.61
C ILE A 73 9.93 2.41 -24.25
N THR A 74 11.09 2.95 -24.61
CA THR A 74 12.14 2.20 -25.29
C THR A 74 13.17 1.62 -24.33
N ASP A 75 13.49 2.34 -23.25
CA ASP A 75 14.31 1.82 -22.17
C ASP A 75 13.44 1.01 -21.20
N ILE A 76 13.53 -0.31 -21.32
CA ILE A 76 12.73 -1.24 -20.53
C ILE A 76 13.13 -1.23 -19.05
N ASP A 77 14.36 -0.81 -18.71
CA ASP A 77 14.74 -0.63 -17.31
C ASP A 77 13.98 0.51 -16.64
N CYS A 78 13.46 1.43 -17.45
CA CYS A 78 12.63 2.56 -17.02
C CYS A 78 11.12 2.31 -17.09
N LEU A 79 10.66 1.18 -17.64
CA LEU A 79 9.23 0.96 -17.87
C LEU A 79 8.40 1.03 -16.59
N GLN A 80 8.87 0.44 -15.48
CA GLN A 80 8.14 0.48 -14.21
C GLN A 80 8.08 1.90 -13.65
N GLN A 81 9.19 2.65 -13.75
CA GLN A 81 9.21 4.05 -13.31
C GLN A 81 8.23 4.89 -14.12
N ALA A 82 8.27 4.80 -15.45
CA ALA A 82 7.37 5.53 -16.33
C ALA A 82 5.90 5.19 -16.07
N THR A 83 5.60 3.90 -15.89
CA THR A 83 4.25 3.40 -15.57
C THR A 83 3.75 3.98 -14.24
N ALA A 84 4.57 3.89 -13.19
CA ALA A 84 4.22 4.39 -11.86
C ALA A 84 4.07 5.92 -11.87
N ASP A 85 4.97 6.63 -12.55
CA ASP A 85 4.99 8.08 -12.64
C ASP A 85 3.74 8.61 -13.36
N GLN A 86 3.37 8.02 -14.49
CA GLN A 86 2.16 8.41 -15.21
C GLN A 86 0.88 8.12 -14.41
N ALA A 87 0.79 6.94 -13.78
CA ALA A 87 -0.34 6.58 -12.93
C ALA A 87 -0.45 7.54 -11.72
N PHE A 88 0.68 7.88 -11.10
CA PHE A 88 0.73 8.83 -9.98
C PHE A 88 0.30 10.23 -10.42
N THR A 89 0.79 10.73 -11.57
CA THR A 89 0.36 12.02 -12.14
C THR A 89 -1.15 12.06 -12.32
N ASN A 90 -1.72 11.00 -12.88
CA ASN A 90 -3.16 10.92 -13.12
C ASN A 90 -3.96 10.88 -11.80
N ALA A 91 -3.50 10.07 -10.83
CA ALA A 91 -4.11 10.00 -9.51
C ALA A 91 -4.05 11.36 -8.79
N LYS A 92 -2.91 12.04 -8.85
CA LYS A 92 -2.70 13.37 -8.27
C LYS A 92 -3.61 14.42 -8.91
N ALA A 93 -3.75 14.41 -10.24
CA ALA A 93 -4.66 15.29 -10.96
C ALA A 93 -6.14 15.04 -10.59
N ALA A 94 -6.49 13.80 -10.25
CA ALA A 94 -7.83 13.41 -9.80
C ALA A 94 -8.08 13.63 -8.29
N GLY A 95 -7.07 14.04 -7.51
CA GLY A 95 -7.18 14.10 -6.04
C GLY A 95 -7.31 12.72 -5.38
N ASN A 96 -6.94 11.65 -6.07
CA ASN A 96 -7.04 10.27 -5.60
C ASN A 96 -5.80 9.89 -4.78
N ILE A 97 -5.83 10.15 -3.46
CA ILE A 97 -4.72 9.84 -2.56
C ILE A 97 -4.38 8.34 -2.56
N GLN A 98 -5.39 7.45 -2.57
CA GLN A 98 -5.13 6.01 -2.61
C GLN A 98 -4.43 5.61 -3.90
N GLY A 99 -4.84 6.15 -5.04
CA GLY A 99 -4.16 5.91 -6.32
C GLY A 99 -2.71 6.42 -6.34
N MET A 100 -2.42 7.54 -5.67
CA MET A 100 -1.05 8.02 -5.49
C MET A 100 -0.23 7.04 -4.64
N VAL A 101 -0.78 6.58 -3.50
CA VAL A 101 -0.12 5.60 -2.62
C VAL A 101 0.14 4.28 -3.35
N ASP A 102 -0.84 3.76 -4.08
CA ASP A 102 -0.72 2.51 -4.82
C ASP A 102 0.35 2.60 -5.92
N ALA A 103 0.46 3.76 -6.60
CA ALA A 103 1.53 3.99 -7.56
C ALA A 103 2.93 4.05 -6.92
N LEU A 104 3.04 4.64 -5.72
CA LEU A 104 4.30 4.63 -4.97
C LEU A 104 4.68 3.20 -4.54
N ILE A 105 3.72 2.42 -4.04
CA ILE A 105 3.96 1.02 -3.65
C ILE A 105 4.36 0.21 -4.89
N TYR A 106 3.65 0.37 -6.00
CA TYR A 106 3.98 -0.28 -7.27
C TYR A 106 5.41 0.07 -7.75
N ARG A 107 5.85 1.33 -7.60
CA ARG A 107 7.22 1.74 -7.95
C ARG A 107 8.29 1.00 -7.15
N ALA A 108 7.98 0.63 -5.90
CA ALA A 108 8.89 -0.08 -5.02
C ALA A 108 8.91 -1.59 -5.25
N LEU A 109 7.90 -2.18 -5.91
CA LEU A 109 7.82 -3.62 -6.12
C LEU A 109 9.05 -4.15 -6.86
N GLU A 110 9.47 -5.35 -6.47
CA GLU A 110 10.51 -6.09 -7.17
C GLU A 110 10.11 -6.33 -8.64
N ARG A 111 11.06 -6.12 -9.55
CA ARG A 111 10.94 -6.57 -10.94
C ARG A 111 11.56 -7.95 -11.09
N ASN A 112 10.89 -8.81 -11.84
CA ASN A 112 11.39 -10.12 -12.20
C ASN A 112 12.58 -10.01 -13.17
N THR A 113 13.79 -10.28 -12.69
CA THR A 113 14.99 -10.22 -13.54
C THR A 113 15.23 -11.51 -14.34
N GLY A 114 14.35 -12.52 -14.18
CA GLY A 114 14.44 -13.80 -14.87
C GLY A 114 15.50 -14.77 -14.31
N ARG A 115 16.15 -14.40 -13.20
CA ARG A 115 17.14 -15.23 -12.49
C ARG A 115 17.17 -14.90 -11.00
N ILE A 116 17.10 -15.93 -10.16
CA ILE A 116 17.21 -15.78 -8.70
C ILE A 116 18.56 -15.13 -8.33
N GLY A 117 18.48 -14.10 -7.50
CA GLY A 117 19.62 -13.34 -6.98
C GLY A 117 20.21 -12.32 -7.94
N LEU A 118 19.60 -12.11 -9.12
CA LEU A 118 20.03 -11.07 -10.05
C LEU A 118 19.41 -9.72 -9.65
N VAL A 119 20.28 -8.72 -9.48
CA VAL A 119 19.93 -7.34 -9.16
C VAL A 119 19.22 -6.69 -10.35
N SER A 120 18.12 -5.99 -10.08
CA SER A 120 17.37 -5.21 -11.06
C SER A 120 18.17 -3.97 -11.46
N ALA A 121 18.31 -3.74 -12.76
CA ALA A 121 18.97 -2.54 -13.28
C ALA A 121 18.15 -1.27 -12.93
N PRO A 122 18.79 -0.19 -12.48
CA PRO A 122 18.09 1.07 -12.20
C PRO A 122 17.67 1.76 -13.50
N CYS A 123 16.55 2.48 -13.45
CA CYS A 123 16.20 3.41 -14.51
C CYS A 123 17.15 4.61 -14.51
N THR A 124 17.87 4.83 -15.61
CA THR A 124 18.86 5.93 -15.72
C THR A 124 18.57 6.90 -16.85
N SER A 125 17.80 6.49 -17.86
CA SER A 125 17.53 7.30 -19.05
C SER A 125 16.31 8.20 -18.91
N LEU A 126 15.33 7.83 -18.08
CA LEU A 126 14.11 8.60 -17.85
C LEU A 126 14.12 9.26 -16.48
N LYS A 127 13.84 10.56 -16.47
CA LYS A 127 13.61 11.32 -15.24
C LYS A 127 12.11 11.33 -14.94
N ALA A 128 11.72 10.82 -13.78
CA ALA A 128 10.34 10.93 -13.31
C ALA A 128 9.92 12.40 -13.15
N ILE A 129 8.68 12.68 -13.55
CA ILE A 129 8.02 13.98 -13.40
C ILE A 129 7.72 14.24 -11.93
N ASN A 130 7.24 13.22 -11.20
CA ASN A 130 6.89 13.35 -9.80
C ASN A 130 8.10 13.06 -8.90
N PRO A 131 8.52 14.01 -8.04
CA PRO A 131 9.66 13.79 -7.13
C PRO A 131 9.40 12.64 -6.15
N GLU A 132 8.15 12.37 -5.78
CA GLU A 132 7.77 11.26 -4.92
C GLU A 132 8.11 9.90 -5.56
N ILE A 133 7.89 9.77 -6.88
CA ILE A 133 8.25 8.57 -7.65
C ILE A 133 9.76 8.51 -7.89
N ALA A 134 10.40 9.66 -8.17
CA ALA A 134 11.84 9.76 -8.38
C ALA A 134 12.66 9.33 -7.15
N ALA A 135 12.11 9.50 -5.94
CA ALA A 135 12.77 9.13 -4.70
C ALA A 135 12.83 7.60 -4.47
N ILE A 136 12.01 6.83 -5.18
CA ILE A 136 11.82 5.39 -4.95
C ILE A 136 12.52 4.59 -6.05
N GLN A 137 13.29 3.60 -5.62
CA GLN A 137 13.82 2.54 -6.47
C GLN A 137 13.01 1.26 -6.25
N GLN A 138 13.04 0.35 -7.22
CA GLN A 138 12.48 -0.99 -7.06
C GLN A 138 13.28 -1.83 -6.07
N HIS A 139 12.58 -2.69 -5.33
CA HIS A 139 13.20 -3.76 -4.58
C HIS A 139 14.05 -4.65 -5.47
N GLN A 140 15.07 -5.23 -4.85
CA GLN A 140 15.97 -6.20 -5.44
C GLN A 140 15.51 -7.61 -5.11
N ASP A 141 15.91 -8.56 -5.95
CA ASP A 141 15.68 -9.97 -5.69
C ASP A 141 16.19 -10.33 -4.28
N PRO A 142 15.37 -10.94 -3.41
CA PRO A 142 15.72 -11.19 -2.01
C PRO A 142 16.93 -12.11 -1.80
N ALA A 143 17.29 -12.92 -2.81
CA ALA A 143 18.48 -13.76 -2.81
C ALA A 143 19.73 -13.03 -3.32
N SER A 144 19.61 -11.76 -3.77
CA SER A 144 20.76 -10.96 -4.20
C SER A 144 21.60 -10.47 -3.01
N THR A 145 22.85 -10.10 -3.29
CA THR A 145 23.77 -9.63 -2.25
C THR A 145 23.25 -8.31 -1.66
N ASN A 146 23.20 -8.22 -0.33
CA ASN A 146 22.71 -7.06 0.43
C ASN A 146 21.21 -6.71 0.23
N ALA A 147 20.41 -7.58 -0.41
CA ALA A 147 19.00 -7.33 -0.71
C ALA A 147 18.21 -6.84 0.52
N LYS A 148 18.37 -7.50 1.66
CA LYS A 148 17.69 -7.12 2.92
C LYS A 148 17.95 -5.67 3.34
N ALA A 149 19.18 -5.19 3.19
CA ALA A 149 19.53 -3.81 3.58
C ALA A 149 19.00 -2.80 2.54
N VAL A 150 19.12 -3.13 1.25
CA VAL A 150 18.65 -2.29 0.15
C VAL A 150 17.12 -2.18 0.14
N ASN A 151 16.41 -3.30 0.23
CA ASN A 151 14.95 -3.33 0.23
C ASN A 151 14.39 -2.63 1.46
N LYS A 152 15.01 -2.78 2.63
CA LYS A 152 14.66 -2.00 3.83
C LYS A 152 14.77 -0.51 3.56
N ALA A 153 15.89 -0.04 3.01
CA ALA A 153 16.09 1.39 2.72
C ALA A 153 15.02 1.93 1.76
N ILE A 154 14.68 1.15 0.73
CA ILE A 154 13.60 1.46 -0.21
C ILE A 154 12.26 1.54 0.52
N THR A 155 11.90 0.56 1.35
CA THR A 155 10.63 0.56 2.10
C THR A 155 10.52 1.73 3.07
N LEU A 156 11.62 2.12 3.72
CA LEU A 156 11.63 3.29 4.60
C LEU A 156 11.49 4.60 3.81
N GLU A 157 12.08 4.70 2.62
CA GLU A 157 11.90 5.87 1.75
C GLU A 157 10.48 5.93 1.19
N LEU A 158 9.94 4.80 0.73
CA LEU A 158 8.54 4.65 0.33
C LEU A 158 7.58 5.13 1.42
N ALA A 159 7.81 4.74 2.68
CA ALA A 159 6.99 5.19 3.79
C ALA A 159 6.97 6.71 3.95
N LYS A 160 8.11 7.39 3.77
CA LYS A 160 8.16 8.86 3.80
C LYS A 160 7.36 9.48 2.65
N GLN A 161 7.47 8.91 1.45
CA GLN A 161 6.74 9.41 0.28
C GLN A 161 5.22 9.20 0.43
N ILE A 162 4.81 8.04 0.95
CA ILE A 162 3.39 7.78 1.29
C ILE A 162 2.89 8.78 2.33
N ALA A 163 3.67 9.07 3.36
CA ALA A 163 3.32 10.09 4.36
C ALA A 163 3.18 11.48 3.73
N ALA A 164 4.10 11.85 2.84
CA ALA A 164 4.15 13.16 2.20
C ALA A 164 2.92 13.43 1.31
N VAL A 165 2.34 12.40 0.71
CA VAL A 165 1.10 12.50 -0.08
C VAL A 165 -0.17 12.34 0.76
N GLY A 166 -0.05 12.19 2.08
CA GLY A 166 -1.17 12.06 3.00
C GLY A 166 -1.72 10.63 3.17
N GLY A 167 -1.00 9.62 2.68
CA GLY A 167 -1.34 8.20 2.88
C GLY A 167 -0.89 7.64 4.24
N ASN A 168 -1.25 6.39 4.52
CA ASN A 168 -0.79 5.68 5.71
C ASN A 168 0.61 5.08 5.48
N PRO A 169 1.67 5.55 6.17
CA PRO A 169 3.04 5.11 5.90
C PRO A 169 3.29 3.62 6.15
N GLN A 170 2.44 2.97 6.97
CA GLN A 170 2.51 1.53 7.20
C GLN A 170 2.17 0.71 5.96
N ASP A 171 1.48 1.30 4.97
CA ASP A 171 1.22 0.64 3.69
C ASP A 171 2.50 0.35 2.90
N ALA A 172 3.63 0.99 3.24
CA ALA A 172 4.94 0.65 2.67
C ALA A 172 5.32 -0.82 2.92
N LEU A 173 4.85 -1.45 4.00
CA LEU A 173 5.09 -2.88 4.25
C LEU A 173 4.48 -3.78 3.18
N LYS A 174 3.45 -3.31 2.47
CA LYS A 174 2.80 -4.05 1.39
C LYS A 174 3.64 -4.10 0.11
N SER A 175 4.77 -3.39 0.06
CA SER A 175 5.77 -3.54 -1.02
C SER A 175 6.67 -4.76 -0.84
N GLY A 176 6.59 -5.43 0.31
CA GLY A 176 7.52 -6.50 0.69
C GLY A 176 7.62 -7.64 -0.32
N THR A 177 8.78 -8.28 -0.31
CA THR A 177 9.12 -9.36 -1.25
C THR A 177 8.83 -10.75 -0.66
N PHE A 178 9.12 -11.81 -1.41
CA PHE A 178 9.07 -13.19 -0.93
C PHE A 178 10.31 -13.56 -0.11
N ALA A 179 10.26 -14.69 0.60
CA ALA A 179 11.47 -15.27 1.17
C ALA A 179 12.50 -15.58 0.06
N PRO A 180 13.82 -15.38 0.32
CA PRO A 180 14.87 -15.63 -0.68
C PRO A 180 14.79 -17.01 -1.32
N GLY A 181 14.86 -17.04 -2.66
CA GLY A 181 14.96 -18.28 -3.42
C GLY A 181 16.34 -18.93 -3.27
N ARG A 182 16.46 -20.19 -3.71
CA ARG A 182 17.75 -20.87 -3.76
C ARG A 182 18.49 -20.53 -5.05
N LEU A 183 19.76 -20.13 -4.96
CA LEU A 183 20.57 -19.77 -6.13
C LEU A 183 20.82 -20.95 -7.09
N ASP A 184 20.69 -22.19 -6.60
CA ASP A 184 20.84 -23.42 -7.37
C ASP A 184 19.53 -23.94 -7.99
N ASP A 185 18.42 -23.20 -7.83
CA ASP A 185 17.13 -23.57 -8.42
C ASP A 185 17.12 -23.29 -9.94
N ALA A 186 17.19 -24.37 -10.72
CA ALA A 186 17.18 -24.34 -12.18
C ALA A 186 15.87 -23.80 -12.79
N THR A 187 14.78 -23.74 -12.01
CA THR A 187 13.49 -23.21 -12.49
C THR A 187 13.44 -21.69 -12.48
N ALA A 188 14.34 -21.05 -11.71
CA ALA A 188 14.35 -19.62 -11.44
C ALA A 188 13.02 -19.07 -10.88
N LYS A 189 12.16 -19.92 -10.31
CA LYS A 189 10.85 -19.51 -9.78
C LYS A 189 10.94 -18.93 -8.37
N GLY A 190 11.87 -19.40 -7.55
CA GLY A 190 11.96 -18.97 -6.15
C GLY A 190 10.70 -19.36 -5.36
N ASN A 191 10.35 -18.57 -4.35
CA ASN A 191 9.21 -18.82 -3.46
C ASN A 191 7.92 -18.11 -3.89
N THR A 192 7.86 -17.66 -5.14
CA THR A 192 6.82 -16.74 -5.60
C THR A 192 5.50 -17.44 -5.93
N CYS A 193 4.49 -16.63 -6.18
CA CYS A 193 3.19 -17.07 -6.65
C CYS A 193 2.71 -16.13 -7.75
N ASP A 194 1.87 -16.64 -8.64
CA ASP A 194 1.28 -15.91 -9.75
C ASP A 194 -0.16 -16.39 -9.91
N ASN A 195 -1.12 -15.54 -9.61
CA ASN A 195 -2.54 -15.90 -9.69
C ASN A 195 -3.37 -14.70 -10.14
N THR A 196 -3.79 -14.73 -11.40
CA THR A 196 -4.64 -13.70 -12.00
C THR A 196 -6.06 -13.66 -11.41
N ASP A 197 -6.50 -14.75 -10.80
CA ASP A 197 -7.85 -14.87 -10.24
C ASP A 197 -7.93 -14.41 -8.77
N ASP A 198 -6.79 -13.99 -8.20
CA ASP A 198 -6.71 -13.42 -6.85
C ASP A 198 -6.66 -11.89 -6.92
N PRO A 199 -7.77 -11.18 -6.66
CA PRO A 199 -7.83 -9.73 -6.81
C PRO A 199 -7.00 -8.96 -5.77
N VAL A 200 -6.57 -9.61 -4.68
CA VAL A 200 -5.69 -8.99 -3.68
C VAL A 200 -4.24 -9.20 -4.09
N GLY A 201 -3.93 -10.39 -4.58
CA GLY A 201 -2.59 -10.84 -4.89
C GLY A 201 -2.18 -11.96 -3.96
N CYS A 202 -1.69 -13.04 -4.55
CA CYS A 202 -1.41 -14.28 -3.86
C CYS A 202 -0.34 -14.16 -2.77
N ILE A 203 0.52 -13.12 -2.80
CA ILE A 203 1.50 -12.89 -1.73
C ILE A 203 0.82 -12.57 -0.40
N PHE A 204 -0.33 -11.90 -0.45
CA PHE A 204 -1.11 -11.51 0.72
C PHE A 204 -2.02 -12.65 1.16
N THR A 205 -2.80 -13.22 0.24
CA THR A 205 -3.80 -14.25 0.57
C THR A 205 -3.19 -15.55 1.05
N GLN A 206 -1.97 -15.86 0.59
CA GLN A 206 -1.20 -17.03 1.05
C GLN A 206 -0.21 -16.70 2.17
N ASN A 207 -0.21 -15.46 2.68
CA ASN A 207 0.66 -14.99 3.75
C ASN A 207 2.15 -15.26 3.48
N ARG A 208 2.60 -14.95 2.26
CA ARG A 208 3.98 -15.17 1.78
C ARG A 208 4.84 -13.92 1.81
N LEU A 209 4.24 -12.75 2.10
CA LEU A 209 4.96 -11.49 2.18
C LEU A 209 5.97 -11.51 3.33
N VAL A 210 7.21 -11.19 3.02
CA VAL A 210 8.26 -10.93 4.01
C VAL A 210 8.46 -9.42 4.08
N PRO A 211 8.11 -8.77 5.21
CA PRO A 211 8.28 -7.34 5.33
C PRO A 211 9.77 -6.98 5.42
N ASP A 212 10.22 -6.02 4.60
CA ASP A 212 11.61 -5.57 4.58
C ASP A 212 11.98 -4.63 5.75
N ALA A 213 10.96 -4.08 6.41
CA ALA A 213 11.08 -3.24 7.59
C ALA A 213 10.02 -3.62 8.64
N THR A 214 10.20 -3.17 9.87
CA THR A 214 9.19 -3.28 10.93
C THR A 214 8.30 -2.03 10.98
N ALA A 215 7.10 -2.17 11.53
CA ALA A 215 6.20 -1.03 11.75
C ALA A 215 6.83 0.08 12.61
N ALA A 216 7.68 -0.29 13.57
CA ALA A 216 8.43 0.63 14.41
C ALA A 216 9.49 1.41 13.61
N GLU A 217 10.25 0.72 12.74
CA GLU A 217 11.23 1.37 11.85
C GLU A 217 10.55 2.36 10.89
N ILE A 218 9.38 2.00 10.34
CA ILE A 218 8.56 2.93 9.52
C ILE A 218 8.14 4.15 10.32
N THR A 219 7.61 3.94 11.53
CA THR A 219 7.18 5.03 12.41
C THR A 219 8.34 5.97 12.72
N ALA A 220 9.53 5.42 13.00
CA ALA A 220 10.73 6.21 13.24
C ALA A 220 11.19 6.98 11.99
N ALA A 221 11.18 6.35 10.81
CA ALA A 221 11.60 6.98 9.56
C ALA A 221 10.71 8.16 9.15
N VAL A 222 9.40 8.07 9.38
CA VAL A 222 8.43 9.13 9.06
C VAL A 222 8.42 10.22 10.13
N GLY A 223 8.57 9.84 11.41
CA GLY A 223 8.73 10.80 12.51
C GLY A 223 10.02 11.63 12.43
N GLY A 224 11.02 11.15 11.66
CA GLY A 224 12.28 11.85 11.40
C GLY A 224 12.19 13.02 10.42
N ALA A 225 11.08 13.20 9.70
CA ALA A 225 10.90 14.32 8.76
C ALA A 225 10.68 15.69 9.42
N GLY A 226 10.68 15.76 10.76
CA GLY A 226 10.54 16.99 11.55
C GLY A 226 11.63 17.23 12.60
N SER A 227 12.68 16.42 12.65
CA SER A 227 13.71 16.54 13.69
C SER A 227 15.03 16.99 13.10
N GLY A 228 15.13 18.29 12.86
CA GLY A 228 16.44 18.95 12.90
C GLY A 228 17.10 18.61 14.22
N THR A 229 18.33 18.13 14.15
CA THR A 229 19.19 17.75 15.27
C THR A 229 19.46 18.96 16.18
N GLY A 230 18.53 19.24 17.08
CA GLY A 230 18.78 20.04 18.27
C GLY A 230 19.47 19.16 19.29
N THR A 231 20.79 19.22 19.35
CA THR A 231 21.57 18.72 20.49
C THR A 231 21.13 19.45 21.75
N ASN A 232 20.25 18.83 22.54
CA ASN A 232 19.90 19.32 23.86
C ASN A 232 21.06 19.01 24.82
N ASN A 233 22.04 19.91 24.86
CA ASN A 233 22.76 20.14 26.10
C ASN A 233 21.79 20.87 27.03
N SER A 234 21.42 20.22 28.14
CA SER A 234 20.70 20.87 29.24
C SER A 234 21.54 22.02 29.80
N ALA A 235 21.20 23.23 29.39
CA ALA A 235 21.51 24.46 30.11
C ALA A 235 20.17 25.17 30.37
N GLU A 236 19.80 25.16 31.64
CA GLU A 236 18.63 25.79 32.22
C GLU A 236 18.64 27.31 31.98
N CYS A 237 17.50 27.89 31.57
CA CYS A 237 17.30 29.34 31.56
C CYS A 237 16.08 29.71 32.42
N PRO A 238 16.18 30.75 33.28
CA PRO A 238 15.24 31.01 34.36
C PRO A 238 13.94 31.65 33.89
N VAL A 239 12.86 31.31 34.60
CA VAL A 239 11.52 31.91 34.44
C VAL A 239 11.58 33.38 34.85
N VAL A 240 11.23 34.28 33.93
CA VAL A 240 11.02 35.70 34.22
C VAL A 240 9.51 35.93 34.37
N THR A 241 9.09 36.30 35.59
CA THR A 241 7.70 36.65 35.91
C THR A 241 7.39 38.09 35.54
N ASN A 242 6.60 38.30 34.49
CA ASN A 242 5.87 39.55 34.26
C ASN A 242 4.37 39.29 34.41
N VAL A 243 3.84 39.63 35.58
CA VAL A 243 2.40 39.61 35.87
C VAL A 243 1.80 40.93 35.40
N VAL A 244 0.87 40.86 34.45
CA VAL A 244 -0.01 41.99 34.08
C VAL A 244 -1.32 41.81 34.84
N THR A 245 -1.59 42.71 35.79
CA THR A 245 -2.83 42.78 36.56
C THR A 245 -3.93 43.43 35.72
N VAL A 246 -5.05 42.71 35.53
CA VAL A 246 -6.30 43.27 35.02
C VAL A 246 -7.34 43.19 36.13
N THR A 247 -7.76 44.35 36.62
CA THR A 247 -8.79 44.49 37.67
C THR A 247 -10.17 44.55 37.02
N VAL A 248 -11.10 43.68 37.42
CA VAL A 248 -12.52 43.80 37.09
C VAL A 248 -13.34 43.69 38.38
N ALA A 249 -14.23 44.66 38.60
CA ALA A 249 -15.05 44.81 39.80
C ALA A 249 -16.23 43.81 39.83
N GLY A 250 -16.60 43.39 41.04
CA GLY A 250 -17.60 42.34 41.33
C GLY A 250 -19.07 42.74 41.11
N PRO A 251 -19.98 41.80 41.40
CA PRO A 251 -20.82 42.01 42.57
C PRO A 251 -21.03 40.77 43.46
N GLU A 252 -21.58 41.08 44.64
CA GLU A 252 -21.72 40.31 45.87
C GLU A 252 -22.79 39.19 45.83
N GLY A 253 -22.70 38.26 46.79
CA GLY A 253 -23.86 37.52 47.30
C GLY A 253 -23.63 36.05 47.62
N THR A 254 -23.11 35.75 48.81
CA THR A 254 -23.23 34.44 49.50
C THR A 254 -24.69 34.21 49.96
N PRO A 255 -25.19 32.95 50.09
CA PRO A 255 -24.90 32.19 51.31
C PRO A 255 -24.70 30.66 51.14
N THR A 256 -23.98 30.16 52.13
CA THR A 256 -23.67 28.79 52.55
C THR A 256 -24.87 27.83 52.64
N ALA A 257 -24.71 26.57 52.19
CA ALA A 257 -25.17 25.36 52.90
C ALA A 257 -24.61 24.03 52.33
N ALA A 258 -24.02 23.25 53.24
CA ALA A 258 -23.97 21.79 53.37
C ALA A 258 -23.42 20.89 52.24
N ALA A 259 -22.31 20.20 52.56
CA ALA A 259 -21.86 18.98 51.88
C ALA A 259 -22.82 17.81 52.16
N PRO A 260 -22.97 16.88 51.19
CA PRO A 260 -22.50 15.53 51.48
C PRO A 260 -21.84 14.78 50.31
N ALA A 261 -21.01 13.82 50.72
CA ALA A 261 -20.63 12.54 50.10
C ALA A 261 -19.99 12.51 48.69
N ALA A 262 -18.77 11.98 48.70
CA ALA A 262 -17.98 11.63 47.52
C ALA A 262 -18.67 10.62 46.62
N THR A 263 -18.69 10.89 45.31
CA THR A 263 -18.91 9.88 44.26
C THR A 263 -18.14 10.31 43.01
N ALA A 264 -17.24 9.43 42.54
CA ALA A 264 -16.53 9.31 41.26
C ALA A 264 -16.09 10.58 40.49
N PRO A 265 -14.86 10.63 39.93
CA PRO A 265 -14.43 11.75 39.09
C PRO A 265 -15.26 11.77 37.80
N ALA A 266 -16.19 12.73 37.73
CA ALA A 266 -16.82 13.13 36.49
C ALA A 266 -15.76 13.80 35.61
N THR A 267 -15.42 13.15 34.51
CA THR A 267 -14.68 13.75 33.40
C THR A 267 -15.43 15.00 32.94
N ALA A 268 -14.70 16.10 32.80
CA ALA A 268 -15.21 17.40 32.40
C ALA A 268 -16.15 17.33 31.18
N PRO A 269 -17.18 18.20 31.09
CA PRO A 269 -18.12 18.21 29.98
C PRO A 269 -17.37 18.39 28.67
N ALA A 270 -17.53 17.40 27.78
CA ALA A 270 -17.02 17.44 26.42
C ALA A 270 -17.64 18.65 25.70
N ASN A 271 -16.76 19.48 25.12
CA ASN A 271 -17.14 20.52 24.18
C ASN A 271 -18.13 19.98 23.14
N THR A 272 -19.19 20.74 22.90
CA THR A 272 -20.29 20.52 21.94
C THR A 272 -19.86 20.61 20.47
N GLY A 273 -18.83 19.85 20.09
CA GLY A 273 -18.59 19.43 18.70
C GLY A 273 -19.06 18.00 18.56
N GLY A 274 -20.27 17.79 18.03
CA GLY A 274 -20.85 16.45 17.87
C GLY A 274 -19.97 15.48 17.07
N ASN A 275 -20.28 14.18 17.17
CA ASN A 275 -19.54 13.11 16.48
C ASN A 275 -19.42 13.43 14.98
N LEU A 276 -18.17 13.59 14.52
CA LEU A 276 -17.82 13.92 13.15
C LEU A 276 -17.86 12.71 12.21
N GLN A 277 -17.96 11.50 12.77
CA GLN A 277 -18.18 10.27 12.05
C GLN A 277 -19.70 10.08 11.90
N VAL A 278 -20.21 10.13 10.65
CA VAL A 278 -21.66 10.21 10.39
C VAL A 278 -22.29 8.87 9.98
N PHE A 279 -21.50 7.80 9.85
CA PHE A 279 -22.03 6.51 9.40
C PHE A 279 -22.59 5.71 10.57
N ALA A 280 -23.89 5.46 10.54
CA ALA A 280 -24.62 4.77 11.60
C ALA A 280 -24.79 3.25 11.40
N GLY A 281 -24.27 2.70 10.30
CA GLY A 281 -24.32 1.25 10.04
C GLY A 281 -23.52 0.48 11.08
N LYS A 282 -24.03 -0.69 11.49
CA LYS A 282 -23.46 -1.49 12.58
C LYS A 282 -23.60 -2.99 12.34
N LEU A 283 -22.83 -3.51 11.38
CA LEU A 283 -22.90 -4.92 11.01
C LEU A 283 -22.26 -5.76 12.12
N GLY A 284 -22.84 -6.92 12.44
CA GLY A 284 -22.41 -7.71 13.58
C GLY A 284 -22.57 -6.99 14.93
N ASN A 285 -23.47 -5.99 15.02
CA ASN A 285 -23.67 -5.11 16.19
C ASN A 285 -22.44 -4.28 16.58
N VAL A 286 -21.54 -4.01 15.63
CA VAL A 286 -20.34 -3.21 15.84
C VAL A 286 -20.51 -1.82 15.22
N ALA A 287 -20.53 -0.77 16.04
CA ALA A 287 -20.59 0.61 15.57
C ALA A 287 -19.19 1.22 15.39
N ALA A 288 -19.05 2.17 14.47
CA ALA A 288 -17.84 2.96 14.33
C ALA A 288 -17.63 3.85 15.58
N PRO A 289 -16.41 3.91 16.14
CA PRO A 289 -16.12 4.81 17.25
C PRO A 289 -16.36 6.28 16.88
N ALA A 290 -16.84 7.07 17.83
CA ALA A 290 -17.04 8.50 17.60
C ALA A 290 -15.71 9.21 17.31
N VAL A 291 -15.75 10.21 16.43
CA VAL A 291 -14.65 11.12 16.15
C VAL A 291 -15.04 12.49 16.67
N ASN A 292 -14.33 13.00 17.67
CA ASN A 292 -14.62 14.30 18.27
C ASN A 292 -13.42 15.23 18.09
N VAL A 293 -13.64 16.54 18.15
CA VAL A 293 -12.54 17.51 18.22
C VAL A 293 -11.84 17.35 19.57
N GLY A 294 -10.51 17.14 19.55
CA GLY A 294 -9.72 16.91 20.75
C GLY A 294 -8.33 16.33 20.49
N GLY A 295 -7.51 16.24 21.54
CA GLY A 295 -6.12 15.76 21.44
C GLY A 295 -5.29 16.62 20.49
N ARG A 296 -4.70 15.97 19.47
CA ARG A 296 -3.93 16.63 18.39
C ARG A 296 -4.79 17.35 17.34
N GLY A 297 -6.11 17.37 17.49
CA GLY A 297 -7.05 18.01 16.56
C GLY A 297 -8.36 17.23 16.52
N PHE A 298 -8.27 15.97 16.10
CA PHE A 298 -9.39 15.03 16.03
C PHE A 298 -9.04 13.76 16.80
N ALA A 299 -9.87 13.37 17.77
CA ALA A 299 -9.67 12.17 18.57
C ALA A 299 -10.72 11.12 18.22
N VAL A 300 -10.26 9.88 18.00
CA VAL A 300 -11.13 8.72 17.84
C VAL A 300 -11.38 8.11 19.22
N ALA A 301 -12.64 7.94 19.59
CA ALA A 301 -13.02 7.43 20.91
C ALA A 301 -12.37 6.06 21.18
N GLY A 302 -11.60 5.98 22.28
CA GLY A 302 -10.87 4.75 22.66
C GLY A 302 -9.67 4.42 21.78
N SER A 303 -9.18 5.34 20.94
CA SER A 303 -7.99 5.17 20.10
C SER A 303 -7.16 6.46 20.07
N ASP A 304 -6.49 6.74 18.96
CA ASP A 304 -5.48 7.77 18.81
C ASP A 304 -6.09 9.13 18.44
N SER A 305 -5.26 10.18 18.47
CA SER A 305 -5.60 11.50 17.96
C SER A 305 -4.78 11.89 16.74
N PHE A 306 -5.41 12.62 15.82
CA PHE A 306 -4.94 12.94 14.48
C PHE A 306 -5.02 14.45 14.25
N LEU A 307 -4.10 14.97 13.44
CA LEU A 307 -4.14 16.38 12.99
C LEU A 307 -5.18 16.59 11.87
N ASN A 308 -5.54 15.53 11.14
CA ASN A 308 -6.43 15.56 9.98
C ASN A 308 -7.74 14.80 10.26
N LYS A 309 -8.88 15.42 9.93
CA LYS A 309 -10.22 14.86 10.13
C LYS A 309 -10.43 13.56 9.35
N ALA A 310 -10.02 13.52 8.09
CA ALA A 310 -10.19 12.35 7.24
C ALA A 310 -9.42 11.14 7.77
N ALA A 311 -8.20 11.36 8.29
CA ALA A 311 -7.42 10.31 8.94
C ALA A 311 -8.11 9.76 10.20
N ALA A 312 -8.67 10.63 11.04
CA ALA A 312 -9.42 10.19 12.23
C ALA A 312 -10.68 9.38 11.87
N ILE A 313 -11.42 9.81 10.85
CA ILE A 313 -12.60 9.09 10.35
C ILE A 313 -12.20 7.76 9.72
N GLY A 314 -11.14 7.72 8.90
CA GLY A 314 -10.61 6.49 8.33
C GLY A 314 -10.27 5.49 9.42
N ARG A 315 -9.55 5.93 10.47
CA ARG A 315 -9.26 5.11 11.64
C ARG A 315 -10.52 4.59 12.34
N SER A 316 -11.55 5.42 12.48
CA SER A 316 -12.83 4.98 13.05
C SER A 316 -13.49 3.87 12.22
N CYS A 317 -13.52 4.00 10.89
CA CYS A 317 -14.04 2.95 10.00
C CYS A 317 -13.19 1.67 10.06
N ASP A 318 -11.87 1.77 10.20
CA ASP A 318 -10.97 0.61 10.32
C ASP A 318 -11.14 -0.12 11.66
N ILE A 319 -11.38 0.61 12.76
CA ILE A 319 -11.69 0.00 14.05
C ILE A 319 -13.03 -0.75 13.97
N GLN A 320 -14.04 -0.16 13.32
CA GLN A 320 -15.31 -0.84 13.05
C GLN A 320 -15.09 -2.13 12.26
N HIS A 321 -14.28 -2.06 11.20
CA HIS A 321 -13.94 -3.21 10.37
C HIS A 321 -13.40 -4.36 11.21
N ASN A 322 -12.33 -4.09 11.97
CA ASN A 322 -11.61 -5.13 12.70
C ASN A 322 -12.49 -5.76 13.78
N GLN A 323 -13.33 -4.96 14.44
CA GLN A 323 -14.30 -5.46 15.40
C GLN A 323 -15.39 -6.30 14.71
N CYS A 324 -15.91 -5.86 13.55
CA CYS A 324 -16.87 -6.65 12.75
C CYS A 324 -16.25 -7.97 12.29
N ALA A 325 -15.01 -7.95 11.79
CA ALA A 325 -14.29 -9.14 11.35
C ALA A 325 -14.05 -10.12 12.50
N ASN A 326 -13.76 -9.64 13.71
CA ASN A 326 -13.70 -10.48 14.91
C ASN A 326 -15.05 -11.16 15.20
N VAL A 327 -16.17 -10.45 15.02
CA VAL A 327 -17.51 -11.05 15.15
C VAL A 327 -17.74 -12.08 14.04
N ALA A 328 -17.44 -11.78 12.77
CA ALA A 328 -17.55 -12.71 11.65
C ALA A 328 -16.74 -13.99 11.89
N ASN A 329 -15.55 -13.86 12.48
CA ASN A 329 -14.66 -14.97 12.85
C ASN A 329 -15.05 -15.69 14.15
N SER A 330 -16.14 -15.29 14.83
CA SER A 330 -16.67 -15.99 16.00
C SER A 330 -17.65 -17.09 15.60
N ALA A 331 -17.94 -18.03 16.51
CA ALA A 331 -18.97 -19.06 16.27
C ALA A 331 -20.36 -18.43 16.00
N ALA A 332 -20.70 -17.37 16.75
CA ALA A 332 -21.97 -16.66 16.58
C ALA A 332 -22.08 -15.96 15.21
N GLY A 333 -20.99 -15.34 14.75
CA GLY A 333 -20.95 -14.69 13.42
C GLY A 333 -21.08 -15.69 12.27
N ARG A 334 -20.37 -16.83 12.35
CA ARG A 334 -20.51 -17.89 11.34
C ARG A 334 -21.94 -18.45 11.31
N SER A 335 -22.57 -18.65 12.46
CA SER A 335 -23.96 -19.13 12.55
C SER A 335 -25.00 -18.12 12.04
N SER A 336 -24.68 -16.82 12.03
CA SER A 336 -25.55 -15.78 11.45
C SER A 336 -25.27 -15.51 9.96
N GLY A 337 -24.32 -16.23 9.36
CA GLY A 337 -23.89 -16.00 7.97
C GLY A 337 -23.09 -14.72 7.76
N LEU A 338 -22.59 -14.09 8.83
CA LEU A 338 -21.74 -12.91 8.75
C LEU A 338 -20.36 -13.30 8.22
N THR A 339 -19.89 -12.61 7.19
CA THR A 339 -18.58 -12.81 6.57
C THR A 339 -17.71 -11.57 6.67
N VAL A 340 -16.38 -11.75 6.63
CA VAL A 340 -15.43 -10.63 6.60
C VAL A 340 -15.67 -9.74 5.37
N GLY A 341 -16.03 -10.32 4.21
CA GLY A 341 -16.37 -9.54 3.01
C GLY A 341 -17.56 -8.58 3.19
N GLN A 342 -18.52 -8.92 4.06
CA GLN A 342 -19.59 -7.98 4.42
C GLN A 342 -19.09 -6.87 5.36
N CYS A 343 -18.11 -7.16 6.22
CA CYS A 343 -17.42 -6.13 7.01
C CYS A 343 -16.62 -5.19 6.11
N ASP A 344 -15.90 -5.70 5.10
CA ASP A 344 -15.21 -4.87 4.10
C ASP A 344 -16.19 -3.95 3.36
N SER A 345 -17.35 -4.49 2.96
CA SER A 345 -18.42 -3.71 2.34
C SER A 345 -18.95 -2.61 3.26
N GLN A 346 -19.11 -2.89 4.56
CA GLN A 346 -19.48 -1.88 5.55
C GLN A 346 -18.40 -0.80 5.71
N THR A 347 -17.12 -1.16 5.69
CA THR A 347 -16.03 -0.18 5.78
C THR A 347 -16.03 0.76 4.59
N ASN A 348 -16.30 0.25 3.38
CA ASN A 348 -16.47 1.09 2.19
C ASN A 348 -17.67 2.05 2.31
N GLN A 349 -18.80 1.58 2.85
CA GLN A 349 -19.95 2.44 3.12
C GLN A 349 -19.65 3.50 4.19
N CYS A 350 -18.91 3.11 5.24
CA CYS A 350 -18.46 4.02 6.30
C CYS A 350 -17.59 5.13 5.72
N ARG A 351 -16.61 4.78 4.90
CA ARG A 351 -15.70 5.71 4.22
C ARG A 351 -16.46 6.63 3.25
N ALA A 352 -17.28 6.06 2.38
CA ALA A 352 -18.11 6.81 1.43
C ALA A 352 -19.06 7.80 2.11
N ALA A 353 -19.73 7.41 3.21
CA ALA A 353 -20.65 8.27 3.95
C ALA A 353 -19.95 9.49 4.59
N ASN A 354 -18.64 9.41 4.81
CA ASN A 354 -17.85 10.49 5.38
C ASN A 354 -16.96 11.22 4.35
N GLY A 355 -16.98 10.80 3.08
CA GLY A 355 -16.15 11.39 2.01
C GLY A 355 -14.65 11.16 2.21
N VAL A 356 -14.26 9.99 2.73
CA VAL A 356 -12.87 9.58 3.01
C VAL A 356 -12.54 8.21 2.41
#